data_AF-A0A3Q8T334-F1
#
_entry.id   AF-A0A3Q8T334-F1
#
_cell.length_a   1.000
_cell.length_b   1.000
_cell.length_c   1.000
_cell.angle_alpha   90.00
_cell.angle_beta   90.00
_cell.angle_gamma   90.00
#
_symmetry.space_group_name_H-M   'P 1'
#
loop_
_entity.id
_entity.type
_entity.pdbx_description
1 polymer ?
#
loop_
_entity_poly.entity_id
_entity_poly.type
_entity_poly.pdbx_seq_one_letter_code
_entity_poly.pdbx_strand_id
1 'polypeptide(L)'
;MFSTEDASYYKIPNSLTKELSRIKDKNIYKTQVFFIRNLGFIENTEARKISFEEARKFEQIHEQIYNDFGYELINIEPAGIADRVKQILEYIQ
;
A
#
# COMPACT_ATOMS: atom_id res chain seq x y z
N MET A 1 -19.61 -10.22 -1.24
CA MET A 1 -19.91 -9.73 0.11
C MET A 1 -19.24 -10.71 1.04
N PHE A 2 -18.04 -10.40 1.53
CA PHE A 2 -17.36 -11.28 2.49
C PHE A 2 -18.06 -11.08 3.82
N SER A 3 -18.79 -12.11 4.26
CA SER A 3 -19.45 -12.11 5.57
C SER A 3 -18.38 -11.98 6.65
N THR A 4 -18.62 -11.08 7.60
CA THR A 4 -17.74 -10.75 8.73
C THR A 4 -17.54 -11.89 9.73
N GLU A 5 -18.05 -13.10 9.45
CA GLU A 5 -18.04 -14.24 10.36
C GLU A 5 -16.77 -15.12 10.27
N ASP A 6 -15.96 -15.01 9.21
CA ASP A 6 -14.77 -15.87 9.02
C ASP A 6 -13.44 -15.25 9.49
N ALA A 7 -13.44 -13.99 9.93
CA ALA A 7 -12.21 -13.32 10.38
C ALA A 7 -11.61 -13.93 11.66
N SER A 8 -12.38 -14.76 12.39
CA SER A 8 -11.93 -15.39 13.64
C SER A 8 -11.14 -16.70 13.43
N TYR A 9 -11.03 -17.22 12.22
CA TYR A 9 -10.42 -18.54 11.98
C TYR A 9 -8.89 -18.49 11.82
N TYR A 10 -8.33 -17.36 11.40
CA TYR A 10 -6.89 -17.24 11.17
C TYR A 10 -6.16 -16.79 12.43
N LYS A 11 -5.58 -17.74 13.15
CA LYS A 11 -4.64 -17.43 14.24
C LYS A 11 -3.39 -16.77 13.65
N ILE A 12 -3.20 -15.49 13.94
CA ILE A 12 -1.98 -14.76 13.57
C ILE A 12 -0.79 -15.44 14.26
N PRO A 13 0.25 -15.87 13.52
CA PRO A 13 1.43 -16.47 14.13
C PRO A 13 2.09 -15.51 15.10
N ASN A 14 2.48 -16.01 16.29
CA ASN A 14 3.16 -15.19 17.31
C ASN A 14 4.44 -14.52 16.77
N SER A 15 5.12 -15.14 15.81
CA SER A 15 6.28 -14.56 15.13
C SER A 15 5.92 -13.27 14.39
N LEU A 16 4.79 -13.24 13.70
CA LEU A 16 4.31 -12.06 12.98
C LEU A 16 3.94 -10.94 13.96
N THR A 17 3.21 -11.25 15.03
CA THR A 17 2.85 -10.25 16.05
C THR A 17 4.10 -9.62 16.69
N LYS A 18 5.09 -10.44 17.06
CA LYS A 18 6.36 -9.94 17.62
C LYS A 18 7.12 -9.06 16.64
N GLU A 19 7.10 -9.44 15.36
CA GLU A 19 7.78 -8.66 14.32
C GLU A 19 7.09 -7.30 14.10
N LEU A 20 5.76 -7.26 14.09
CA LEU A 20 5.00 -6.00 14.00
C LEU A 20 5.28 -5.08 15.19
N SER A 21 5.33 -5.62 16.42
CA SER A 21 5.73 -4.86 17.60
C SER A 21 7.16 -4.32 17.46
N ARG A 22 8.12 -5.15 17.02
CA ARG A 22 9.50 -4.74 16.80
C ARG A 22 9.62 -3.60 15.78
N ILE A 23 8.88 -3.70 14.66
CA ILE A 23 8.86 -2.68 13.61
C ILE A 23 8.37 -1.34 14.16
N LYS A 24 7.25 -1.38 14.91
CA LYS A 24 6.65 -0.21 15.53
C LYS A 24 7.56 0.42 16.58
N ASP A 25 8.01 -0.37 17.56
CA ASP A 25 8.76 0.13 18.72
C ASP A 25 10.14 0.68 18.32
N LYS A 26 10.74 0.09 17.28
CA LYS A 26 12.05 0.54 16.77
C LYS A 26 11.96 1.58 15.66
N ASN A 27 10.76 2.00 15.26
CA ASN A 27 10.53 2.93 14.15
C ASN A 27 11.36 2.56 12.90
N ILE A 28 11.30 1.30 12.48
CA ILE A 28 12.18 0.76 11.42
C ILE A 28 11.93 1.44 10.08
N TYR A 29 10.68 1.77 9.79
CA TYR A 29 10.27 2.46 8.57
C TYR A 29 10.01 3.94 8.83
N LYS A 30 10.23 4.77 7.81
CA LYS A 30 9.80 6.17 7.81
C LYS A 30 8.27 6.23 7.81
N THR A 31 7.72 7.25 8.47
CA THR A 31 6.28 7.55 8.49
C THR A 31 5.82 8.20 7.18
N GLN A 32 6.74 8.79 6.42
CA GLN A 32 6.50 9.30 5.08
C GLN A 32 6.64 8.19 4.04
N VAL A 33 5.63 8.07 3.17
CA VAL A 33 5.48 6.96 2.25
C VAL A 33 5.17 7.49 0.86
N PHE A 34 6.01 7.14 -0.11
CA PHE A 34 5.70 7.37 -1.51
C PHE A 34 4.53 6.50 -1.94
N PHE A 35 3.39 7.13 -2.19
CA PHE A 35 2.15 6.48 -2.58
C PHE A 35 1.98 6.57 -4.09
N ILE A 36 2.22 5.45 -4.79
CA ILE A 36 2.16 5.40 -6.24
C ILE A 36 0.70 5.29 -6.69
N ARG A 37 0.15 6.38 -7.25
CA ARG A 37 -1.22 6.41 -7.74
C ARG A 37 -1.41 5.48 -8.95
N ASN A 38 -2.60 4.91 -9.11
CA ASN A 38 -2.94 4.09 -10.28
C ASN A 38 -2.86 4.91 -11.58
N LEU A 39 -2.40 4.31 -12.67
CA LEU A 39 -2.31 4.93 -14.01
C LEU A 39 -3.66 5.26 -14.66
N GLY A 40 -4.79 4.87 -14.07
CA GLY A 40 -6.13 5.04 -14.64
C GLY A 40 -6.54 3.93 -15.59
N PHE A 41 -5.68 2.93 -15.81
CA PHE A 41 -5.96 1.73 -16.60
C PHE A 41 -5.08 0.57 -16.13
N ILE A 42 -5.47 -0.66 -16.51
CA ILE A 42 -4.66 -1.86 -16.31
C ILE A 42 -4.61 -2.62 -17.63
N GLU A 43 -3.39 -2.99 -18.03
CA GLU A 43 -3.17 -4.02 -19.03
C GLU A 43 -3.12 -5.38 -18.31
N ASN A 44 -4.05 -6.28 -18.66
CA ASN A 44 -4.05 -7.63 -18.11
C ASN A 44 -2.86 -8.38 -18.67
N THR A 45 -1.97 -8.81 -17.79
CA THR A 45 -0.85 -9.69 -18.10
C THR A 45 -1.03 -10.98 -17.30
N GLU A 46 -0.30 -12.05 -17.65
CA GLU A 46 -0.33 -13.31 -16.89
C GLU A 46 -0.08 -13.12 -15.37
N ALA A 47 0.68 -12.08 -15.00
CA ALA A 47 0.97 -11.72 -13.62
C ALA A 47 -0.13 -10.89 -12.94
N ARG A 48 -0.94 -10.12 -13.70
CA ARG A 48 -1.95 -9.21 -13.14
C ARG A 48 -3.34 -9.67 -13.54
N LYS A 49 -3.99 -10.37 -12.61
CA LYS A 49 -5.29 -11.03 -12.78
C LYS A 49 -6.49 -10.22 -12.26
N ILE A 50 -6.26 -9.05 -11.67
CA ILE A 50 -7.32 -8.21 -11.11
C ILE A 50 -7.74 -7.13 -12.11
N SER A 51 -9.04 -6.83 -12.12
CA SER A 51 -9.60 -5.74 -12.90
C SER A 51 -9.14 -4.36 -12.40
N PHE A 52 -9.30 -3.35 -13.25
CA PHE A 52 -9.04 -1.96 -12.87
C PHE A 52 -9.89 -1.51 -11.66
N GLU A 53 -11.17 -1.91 -11.61
CA GLU A 53 -12.06 -1.60 -10.49
C GLU A 53 -11.60 -2.25 -9.18
N GLU A 54 -11.10 -3.48 -9.23
CA GLU A 54 -10.52 -4.14 -8.06
C GLU A 54 -9.23 -3.47 -7.61
N ALA A 55 -8.37 -3.06 -8.54
CA ALA A 55 -7.15 -2.31 -8.21
C ALA A 55 -7.46 -0.96 -7.58
N ARG A 56 -8.50 -0.26 -8.04
CA ARG A 56 -8.97 1.00 -7.44
C ARG A 56 -9.46 0.80 -6.01
N LYS A 57 -10.22 -0.27 -5.74
CA LYS A 57 -10.62 -0.62 -4.37
C LYS A 57 -9.40 -0.92 -3.49
N PHE A 58 -8.40 -1.61 -4.05
CA PHE A 58 -7.16 -1.89 -3.34
C PHE A 58 -6.40 -0.61 -2.98
N GLU A 59 -6.30 0.34 -3.91
CA GLU A 59 -5.69 1.65 -3.66
C GLU A 59 -6.42 2.39 -2.52
N GLN A 60 -7.74 2.44 -2.54
CA GLN A 60 -8.55 3.09 -1.50
C GLN A 60 -8.34 2.48 -0.11
N ILE A 61 -8.34 1.13 -0.03
CA ILE A 61 -8.08 0.43 1.24
C ILE A 61 -6.66 0.73 1.71
N HIS A 62 -5.67 0.74 0.79
CA HIS A 62 -4.29 1.04 1.14
C HIS A 62 -4.17 2.46 1.71
N GLU A 63 -4.68 3.46 1.00
CA GLU A 63 -4.68 4.85 1.44
C GLU A 63 -5.34 5.04 2.80
N GLN A 64 -6.54 4.46 2.99
CA GLN A 64 -7.24 4.53 4.26
C GLN A 64 -6.42 3.94 5.40
N ILE A 65 -5.84 2.75 5.21
CA ILE A 65 -5.05 2.08 6.24
C ILE A 65 -3.79 2.89 6.59
N TYR A 66 -3.06 3.43 5.60
CA TYR A 66 -1.91 4.28 5.91
C TYR A 66 -2.31 5.51 6.74
N ASN A 67 -3.42 6.15 6.39
CA ASN A 67 -3.95 7.29 7.14
C ASN A 67 -4.37 6.90 8.57
N ASP A 68 -5.07 5.78 8.74
CA ASP A 68 -5.51 5.28 10.05
C ASP A 68 -4.34 4.96 10.98
N PHE A 69 -3.21 4.53 10.43
CA PHE A 69 -1.98 4.27 11.18
C PHE A 69 -1.06 5.50 11.32
N GLY A 70 -1.49 6.68 10.85
CA GLY A 70 -0.79 7.95 11.02
C GLY A 70 0.41 8.15 10.09
N TYR A 71 0.45 7.45 8.96
CA TYR A 71 1.47 7.68 7.93
C TYR A 71 1.13 8.91 7.08
N GLU A 72 2.17 9.54 6.54
CA GLU A 72 2.08 10.67 5.63
C GLU A 72 2.29 10.20 4.19
N LEU A 73 1.28 10.34 3.35
CA LEU A 73 1.35 9.91 1.95
C LEU A 73 1.90 11.03 1.06
N ILE A 74 2.99 10.73 0.37
CA ILE A 74 3.56 11.55 -0.69
C ILE A 74 3.08 10.97 -2.02
N ASN A 75 2.11 11.62 -2.65
CA ASN A 75 1.54 11.12 -3.90
C ASN A 75 2.58 11.21 -5.02
N ILE A 76 2.78 10.07 -5.69
CA ILE A 76 3.50 10.00 -6.97
C ILE A 76 2.46 9.80 -8.06
N GLU A 77 2.30 10.83 -8.87
CA GLU A 77 1.20 10.92 -9.82
C GLU A 77 1.34 9.94 -11.00
N PRO A 78 0.24 9.65 -11.71
CA PRO A 78 0.26 8.89 -12.95
C PRO A 78 1.22 9.49 -13.97
N ALA A 79 2.28 8.76 -14.30
CA ALA A 79 3.27 9.17 -15.29
C ALA A 79 4.09 7.97 -15.77
N GLY A 80 4.92 8.18 -16.79
CA GLY A 80 5.92 7.20 -17.21
C GLY A 80 6.93 6.89 -16.08
N ILE A 81 7.63 5.75 -16.20
CA ILE A 81 8.56 5.30 -15.15
C ILE A 81 9.62 6.36 -14.85
N ALA A 82 10.23 6.96 -15.89
CA ALA A 82 11.26 7.98 -15.73
C ALA A 82 10.75 9.21 -14.95
N ASP A 83 9.53 9.66 -15.26
CA ASP A 83 8.92 10.82 -14.61
C ASP A 83 8.54 10.53 -13.16
N ARG A 84 8.08 9.31 -12.85
CA ARG A 84 7.82 8.89 -11.46
C ARG A 84 9.09 8.81 -10.64
N VAL A 85 10.17 8.28 -11.21
CA VAL A 85 11.48 8.27 -10.56
C VAL A 85 11.94 9.70 -10.29
N LYS A 86 11.75 10.61 -11.25
CA LYS A 86 12.05 12.03 -11.06
C LYS A 86 11.26 12.63 -9.89
N GLN A 87 9.95 12.43 -9.81
CA GLN A 87 9.12 12.90 -8.67
C GLN A 87 9.64 12.39 -7.32
N ILE A 88 10.03 11.11 -7.25
CA ILE A 88 10.59 10.52 -6.02
C ILE A 88 11.93 11.18 -5.67
N LEU A 89 12.83 11.33 -6.65
CA LEU A 89 14.15 11.92 -6.43
C LEU A 89 14.07 13.40 -6.03
N GLU A 90 13.13 14.16 -6.59
CA GLU A 90 12.87 15.56 -6.22
C GLU A 90 12.39 15.71 -4.77
N TYR A 91 11.74 14.69 -4.20
CA TYR A 91 11.32 14.71 -2.79
C TYR A 91 12.45 14.36 -1.81
N ILE A 92 13.45 13.59 -2.25
CA ILE A 92 14.54 13.10 -1.39
C ILE A 92 15.68 14.13 -1.28
N GLN A 93 15.78 15.06 -2.24
CA GLN A 93 16.78 16.13 -2.29
C GLN A 93 16.54 17.21 -1.24
#